data_AF-A0A7J2PVB2-F1
#
_entry.id   AF-A0A7J2PVB2-F1
#
_cell.length_a   1.000
_cell.length_b   1.000
_cell.length_c   1.000
_cell.angle_alpha   90.00
_cell.angle_beta   90.00
_cell.angle_gamma   90.00
#
_symmetry.space_group_name_H-M   'P 1'
#
loop_
_entity.id
_entity.type
_entity.pdbx_description
1 polymer ?
#
loop_
_entity_poly.entity_id
_entity_poly.type
_entity_poly.pdbx_seq_one_letter_code
_entity_poly.pdbx_strand_id
1 'polypeptide(L)' 'EVFEALDRVMTRAYRSTIEQSERFKTHNRMGAYIISIERVINAMKLRGWL' A
#
# COMPACT_ATOMS: atom_id res chain seq x y z
N GLU A 1 12.81 7.50 19.22
CA GLU A 1 11.45 7.91 18.82
C GLU A 1 11.28 8.16 17.31
N VAL A 2 11.79 9.26 16.72
CA VAL A 2 11.53 9.59 15.30
C VAL A 2 12.06 8.53 14.32
N PHE A 3 13.32 8.10 14.49
CA PHE A 3 13.90 7.08 13.60
C PHE A 3 13.23 5.71 13.73
N GLU A 4 12.79 5.33 14.92
CA GLU A 4 12.06 4.07 15.15
C GLU A 4 10.67 4.12 14.50
N ALA A 5 9.99 5.26 14.55
CA ALA A 5 8.72 5.44 13.86
C ALA A 5 8.90 5.36 12.34
N LEU A 6 9.95 5.99 11.81
CA LEU A 6 10.29 5.92 10.39
C LEU A 6 10.57 4.48 9.95
N ASP A 7 11.43 3.77 10.68
CA ASP A 7 11.77 2.38 10.38
C ASP A 7 10.53 1.47 10.34
N ARG A 8 9.64 1.59 11.34
CA ARG A 8 8.39 0.84 11.38
C ARG A 8 7.49 1.11 10.17
N VAL A 9 7.34 2.38 9.77
CA VAL A 9 6.48 2.76 8.64
C VAL A 9 7.07 2.30 7.32
N MET A 10 8.38 2.50 7.11
CA MET A 10 9.05 2.13 5.87
C MET A 10 9.14 0.61 5.71
N THR A 11 9.47 -0.12 6.77
CA THR A 11 9.50 -1.59 6.75
C THR A 11 8.12 -2.18 6.43
N ARG A 12 7.05 -1.61 6.99
CA ARG A 12 5.68 -2.02 6.68
C ARG A 12 5.33 -1.73 5.21
N ALA A 13 5.64 -0.52 4.72
CA ALA A 13 5.35 -0.13 3.34
C ALA A 13 6.06 -1.03 2.32
N TYR A 14 7.33 -1.38 2.59
CA TYR A 14 8.10 -2.28 1.74
C TYR A 14 7.49 -3.69 1.68
N ARG A 15 7.20 -4.28 2.85
CA ARG A 15 6.59 -5.63 2.93
C ARG A 15 5.26 -5.70 2.20
N SER A 16 4.37 -4.73 2.43
CA SER A 16 3.08 -4.68 1.72
C SER A 16 3.24 -4.54 0.21
N THR A 17 4.23 -3.77 -0.26
CA THR A 17 4.49 -3.60 -1.70
C THR A 17 4.90 -4.92 -2.35
N ILE A 18 5.81 -5.67 -1.72
CA ILE A 18 6.25 -6.98 -2.22
C ILE A 18 5.08 -7.95 -2.25
N GLU A 19 4.36 -8.10 -1.13
CA GLU A 19 3.22 -8.99 -1.01
C GLU A 19 2.19 -8.75 -2.12
N GLN A 20 1.87 -7.48 -2.39
CA GLN A 20 0.90 -7.12 -3.43
C GLN A 20 1.46 -7.36 -4.84
N SER A 21 2.73 -7.07 -5.07
CA SER A 21 3.37 -7.36 -6.36
C SER A 21 3.39 -8.86 -6.66
N GLU A 22 3.69 -9.70 -5.66
CA GLU A 22 3.67 -11.16 -5.78
C GLU A 22 2.25 -11.69 -5.98
N ARG A 23 1.30 -11.21 -5.18
CA ARG A 23 -0.12 -11.59 -5.26
C ARG A 23 -0.68 -11.40 -6.67
N PHE A 24 -0.35 -10.29 -7.32
CA PHE A 24 -0.81 -9.96 -8.66
C PHE A 24 0.18 -10.36 -9.76
N LYS A 25 1.32 -11.00 -9.42
CA LYS A 25 2.39 -11.39 -10.35
C LYS A 25 2.87 -10.23 -11.22
N THR A 26 3.13 -9.08 -10.59
CA THR A 26 3.61 -7.86 -11.23
C THR A 26 4.92 -7.39 -10.60
N HIS A 27 5.56 -6.37 -11.20
CA HIS A 27 6.73 -5.75 -10.59
C HIS A 27 6.34 -4.82 -9.43
N ASN A 28 7.26 -4.59 -8.48
CA ASN A 28 7.04 -3.80 -7.25
C ASN A 28 6.34 -2.45 -7.47
N ARG A 29 6.67 -1.75 -8.58
CA ARG A 29 6.01 -0.49 -8.93
C ARG A 29 4.50 -0.64 -9.15
N MET A 30 4.03 -1.71 -9.78
CA MET A 30 2.59 -1.99 -9.92
C MET A 30 1.98 -2.34 -8.56
N GLY A 31 2.65 -3.13 -7.73
CA GLY A 31 2.20 -3.42 -6.36
C GLY A 31 1.95 -2.14 -5.55
N ALA A 32 2.86 -1.15 -5.64
CA ALA A 32 2.68 0.14 -4.99
C ALA A 32 1.49 0.94 -5.55
N TYR A 33 1.26 0.93 -6.87
CA TYR A 33 0.09 1.57 -7.48
C TYR A 33 -1.22 0.91 -7.06
N ILE A 34 -1.26 -0.42 -6.96
CA ILE A 34 -2.46 -1.14 -6.52
C ILE A 34 -2.82 -0.72 -5.09
N ILE A 35 -1.84 -0.72 -4.17
CA ILE A 35 -2.06 -0.30 -2.78
C ILE A 35 -2.56 1.15 -2.69
N SER A 36 -1.94 2.07 -3.44
CA SER A 36 -2.29 3.49 -3.35
C SER A 36 -3.71 3.75 -3.86
N ILE A 37 -4.10 3.11 -4.96
CA ILE A 37 -5.44 3.24 -5.54
C ILE A 37 -6.48 2.55 -4.65
N GLU A 38 -6.21 1.34 -4.16
CA GLU A 38 -7.13 0.58 -3.31
C GLU A 38 -7.53 1.36 -2.05
N ARG A 39 -6.56 2.03 -1.40
CA ARG A 39 -6.84 2.88 -0.23
C ARG A 39 -7.82 4.01 -0.53
N VAL A 40 -7.66 4.66 -1.69
CA VAL A 40 -8.55 5.76 -2.12
C VAL A 40 -9.93 5.22 -2.46
N ILE A 41 -10.01 4.14 -3.25
CA ILE A 41 -11.28 3.53 -3.65
C ILE A 41 -12.07 3.06 -2.41
N ASN A 42 -11.40 2.44 -1.43
CA ASN A 42 -12.05 2.01 -0.20
C ASN A 42 -12.61 3.20 0.60
N ALA A 43 -11.87 4.29 0.69
CA ALA A 43 -12.37 5.52 1.33
C ALA A 43 -13.55 6.14 0.56
N MET A 44 -13.53 6.12 -0.78
CA MET A 44 -14.62 6.62 -1.62
C MET A 44 -15.90 5.80 -1.44
N LYS A 45 -15.79 4.46 -1.46
CA LYS A 45 -16.91 3.55 -1.21
C LYS A 45 -17.53 3.76 0.17
N LEU A 46 -16.71 3.89 1.21
CA LEU A 46 -17.18 4.17 2.58
C LEU A 46 -17.94 5.50 2.71
N ARG A 47 -17.62 6.49 1.86
CA ARG A 47 -18.28 7.79 1.83
C ARG A 47 -19.47 7.85 0.86
N GLY A 48 -19.78 6.75 0.16
CA GLY A 48 -20.88 6.69 -0.82
C GLY A 48 -20.61 7.49 -2.10
N TRP A 49 -19.35 7.72 -2.45
CA TRP A 49 -18.99 8.44 -3.70
C TRP A 49 -19.02 7.52 -4.93
N LEU A 50 -19.06 6.21 -4.72
CA LEU A 50 -18.96 5.14 -5.72
C LEU A 50 -20.05 4.11 -5.48
#